data_AF-A0A7C7NSM9-F1
#
_entry.id   AF-A0A7C7NSM9-F1
#
_cell.length_a   1.000
_cell.length_b   1.000
_cell.length_c   1.000
_cell.angle_alpha   90.00
_cell.angle_beta   90.00
_cell.angle_gamma   90.00
#
_symmetry.space_group_name_H-M   'P 1'
#
loop_
_entity.id
_entity.type
_entity.pdbx_description
1 polymer ?
#
loop_
_entity_poly.entity_id
_entity_poly.type
_entity_poly.pdbx_seq_one_letter_code
_entity_poly.pdbx_strand_id
1 'polypeptide(L)'
;MLQPKHCDLCIHPKRDLKTGLTCGLTDKKPNFKTSCCKIVFSDDFKINTTQLLADIQNLQKRKTSIYSNVFFLLLIGLTIIVCTFSPLTTRLLKSFYPTFDYASWKYFTAIFILNFIGIQIIFVGIYKVYKYKKDVKKLKSKKGKLNSILNNYNTDIETLNI
;
A
#
# COMPACT_ATOMS: atom_id res chain seq x y z
N MET A 1 13.27 -22.16 12.01
CA MET A 1 14.74 -22.02 11.88
C MET A 1 15.10 -20.55 11.73
N LEU A 2 15.50 -19.89 12.81
CA LEU A 2 15.84 -18.46 12.84
C LEU A 2 17.26 -18.18 12.30
N GLN A 3 18.18 -19.14 12.46
CA GLN A 3 19.59 -19.01 12.15
C GLN A 3 19.95 -18.60 10.70
N PRO A 4 19.40 -19.23 9.64
CA PRO A 4 19.76 -18.85 8.27
C PRO A 4 19.31 -17.43 7.91
N LYS A 5 18.14 -16.99 8.41
CA LYS A 5 17.65 -15.63 8.17
C LYS A 5 18.51 -14.55 8.80
N HIS A 6 19.19 -14.83 9.91
CA HIS A 6 20.15 -13.91 10.53
C HIS A 6 21.47 -13.84 9.74
N CYS A 7 21.91 -14.95 9.16
CA CYS A 7 23.10 -14.95 8.29
C CYS A 7 22.89 -14.14 7.01
N ASP A 8 21.66 -14.08 6.49
CA ASP A 8 21.33 -13.34 5.27
C ASP A 8 21.41 -11.82 5.42
N LEU A 9 21.42 -11.33 6.66
CA LEU A 9 21.58 -9.91 6.99
C LEU A 9 23.05 -9.51 7.15
N CYS A 10 23.95 -10.50 7.21
CA CYS A 10 25.38 -10.31 7.43
C CYS A 10 26.11 -10.23 6.09
N ILE A 11 27.27 -9.57 6.06
CA ILE A 11 28.15 -9.50 4.89
C ILE A 11 28.98 -10.77 4.67
N HIS A 12 29.05 -11.67 5.67
CA HIS A 12 29.92 -12.87 5.63
C HIS A 12 29.23 -14.26 5.51
N PRO A 13 28.03 -14.45 4.93
CA PRO A 13 27.49 -15.79 4.72
C PRO A 13 28.21 -16.46 3.55
N LYS A 14 28.82 -17.62 3.79
CA LYS A 14 29.30 -18.53 2.74
C LYS A 14 28.27 -19.64 2.55
N ARG A 15 27.83 -19.87 1.32
CA ARG A 15 26.89 -20.94 0.97
C ARG A 15 27.52 -21.85 -0.06
N ASP A 16 27.62 -23.12 0.28
CA ASP A 16 28.12 -24.16 -0.62
C ASP A 16 27.18 -25.38 -0.53
N LEU A 17 26.95 -26.03 -1.66
CA LEU A 17 26.13 -27.23 -1.77
C LEU A 17 26.70 -28.39 -0.95
N LYS A 18 28.03 -28.46 -0.78
CA LYS A 18 28.70 -29.53 0.00
C LYS A 18 28.69 -29.29 1.50
N THR A 19 28.94 -28.06 1.94
CA THR A 19 29.16 -27.73 3.37
C THR A 19 27.98 -27.00 4.03
N GLY A 20 27.03 -26.52 3.23
CA GLY A 20 25.86 -25.78 3.67
C GLY A 20 26.17 -24.30 3.94
N LEU A 21 25.47 -23.71 4.92
CA LEU A 21 25.69 -22.34 5.36
C LEU A 21 26.82 -22.30 6.39
N THR A 22 27.91 -21.59 6.09
CA THR A 22 29.05 -21.37 6.98
C THR A 22 29.32 -19.87 7.17
N CYS A 23 29.91 -19.51 8.31
CA CYS A 23 30.28 -18.13 8.60
C CYS A 23 31.69 -17.85 8.06
N GLY A 24 31.84 -16.88 7.15
CA GLY A 24 33.13 -16.54 6.54
C GLY A 24 34.18 -15.96 7.50
N LEU A 25 33.80 -15.59 8.73
CA LEU A 25 34.72 -15.12 9.77
C LEU A 25 35.36 -16.25 10.59
N THR A 26 34.70 -17.40 10.67
CA THR A 26 35.12 -18.52 11.54
C THR A 26 35.25 -19.85 10.79
N ASP A 27 34.81 -19.89 9.53
CA ASP A 27 34.63 -21.07 8.67
C ASP A 27 33.87 -22.23 9.34
N LYS A 28 33.12 -21.92 10.41
CA LYS A 28 32.27 -22.86 11.15
C LYS A 28 30.80 -22.62 10.84
N LYS A 29 29.97 -23.64 11.09
CA LYS A 29 28.51 -23.52 11.01
C LYS A 29 28.02 -22.51 12.06
N PRO A 30 27.05 -21.64 11.72
CA PRO A 30 26.51 -20.64 12.64
C PRO A 30 25.89 -21.32 13.86
N ASN A 31 26.45 -21.08 15.06
CA ASN A 31 25.99 -21.64 16.33
C ASN A 31 25.46 -20.55 17.27
N PHE A 32 24.50 -19.75 16.81
CA PHE A 32 23.83 -18.75 17.64
C PHE A 32 22.40 -19.17 17.97
N LYS A 33 22.02 -19.10 19.26
CA LYS A 33 20.64 -19.36 19.74
C LYS A 33 19.72 -18.17 19.48
N THR A 34 20.22 -16.94 19.60
CA THR A 34 19.40 -15.70 19.56
C THR A 34 20.01 -14.60 18.69
N SER A 35 21.31 -14.33 18.79
CA SER A 35 22.00 -13.31 18.00
C SER A 35 23.47 -13.67 17.74
N CYS A 36 24.07 -13.02 16.74
CA CYS A 36 25.50 -13.16 16.43
C CYS A 36 26.31 -12.08 17.16
N CYS A 37 27.32 -12.47 17.93
CA CYS A 37 28.14 -11.54 18.72
C CYS A 37 28.97 -10.55 17.88
N LYS A 38 29.24 -10.85 16.61
CA LYS A 38 30.04 -10.03 15.68
C LYS A 38 29.30 -9.85 14.34
N ILE A 39 28.03 -9.44 14.38
CA ILE A 39 27.31 -9.17 13.13
C ILE A 39 27.88 -7.91 12.46
N VAL A 40 28.16 -8.02 11.17
CA VAL A 40 28.44 -6.87 10.31
C VAL A 40 27.35 -6.87 9.24
N PHE A 41 26.47 -5.87 9.30
CA PHE A 41 25.38 -5.75 8.34
C PHE A 41 25.95 -5.45 6.95
N SER A 42 25.43 -6.15 5.93
CA SER A 42 25.82 -5.87 4.54
C SER A 42 25.33 -4.48 4.10
N ASP A 43 26.07 -3.86 3.18
CA ASP A 43 25.67 -2.57 2.60
C ASP A 43 24.34 -2.69 1.86
N ASP A 44 24.08 -3.82 1.19
CA ASP A 44 22.79 -4.13 0.58
C ASP A 44 21.64 -4.10 1.60
N PHE A 45 21.88 -4.59 2.82
CA PHE A 45 20.88 -4.55 3.88
C PHE A 45 20.62 -3.10 4.31
N LYS A 46 21.66 -2.30 4.52
CA LYS A 46 21.54 -0.88 4.87
C LYS A 46 20.75 -0.12 3.80
N ILE A 47 21.14 -0.24 2.54
CA ILE A 47 20.45 0.38 1.38
C ILE A 47 18.97 0.00 1.38
N ASN A 48 18.63 -1.28 1.54
CA ASN A 48 17.25 -1.75 1.59
C ASN A 48 16.46 -1.14 2.77
N THR A 49 17.09 -0.96 3.93
CA THR A 49 16.46 -0.32 5.08
C THR A 49 16.25 1.18 4.88
N THR A 50 17.20 1.88 4.26
CA THR A 50 17.09 3.29 3.88
C THR A 50 15.97 3.51 2.88
N GLN A 51 15.90 2.67 1.84
CA GLN A 51 14.80 2.70 0.86
C GLN A 51 13.45 2.47 1.53
N LEU A 52 13.36 1.52 2.47
CA LEU A 52 12.13 1.27 3.22
C LEU A 52 11.69 2.50 4.04
N LEU A 53 12.63 3.19 4.70
CA LEU A 53 12.34 4.44 5.40
C LEU A 53 11.88 5.54 4.44
N ALA A 54 12.58 5.71 3.31
CA ALA A 54 12.22 6.67 2.27
C ALA A 54 10.81 6.41 1.73
N ASP A 55 10.45 5.13 1.49
CA ASP A 55 9.10 4.75 1.04
C ASP A 55 8.03 5.11 2.07
N ILE A 56 8.29 4.87 3.35
CA ILE A 56 7.37 5.24 4.43
C ILE A 56 7.18 6.76 4.48
N GLN A 57 8.26 7.54 4.43
CA GLN A 57 8.20 8.99 4.42
C GLN A 57 7.48 9.52 3.17
N ASN A 58 7.76 8.95 2.01
CA ASN A 58 7.11 9.31 0.75
C ASN A 58 5.61 9.00 0.78
N LEU A 59 5.18 7.89 1.39
CA LEU A 59 3.76 7.60 1.60
C LEU A 59 3.10 8.58 2.59
N GLN A 60 3.82 8.99 3.64
CA GLN A 60 3.31 9.99 4.59
C GLN A 60 3.13 11.36 3.92
N LYS A 61 4.10 11.81 3.11
CA LYS A 61 4.00 13.05 2.32
C LYS A 61 2.84 13.00 1.33
N ARG A 62 2.60 11.85 0.70
CA ARG A 62 1.49 11.64 -0.24
C ARG A 62 0.11 11.58 0.42
N LYS A 63 0.00 11.48 1.75
CA LYS A 63 -1.27 11.41 2.48
C LYS A 63 -2.21 12.55 2.04
N THR A 64 -1.77 13.80 2.18
CA THR A 64 -2.58 14.98 1.89
C THR A 64 -3.05 15.00 0.43
N SER A 65 -2.16 14.66 -0.50
CA SER A 65 -2.49 14.57 -1.93
C SER A 65 -3.51 13.47 -2.25
N ILE A 66 -3.42 12.31 -1.59
CA ILE A 66 -4.38 11.22 -1.79
C ILE A 66 -5.76 11.62 -1.24
N TYR A 67 -5.82 12.18 -0.03
CA TYR A 67 -7.09 12.61 0.56
C TYR A 67 -7.73 13.76 -0.22
N SER A 68 -6.94 14.74 -0.69
CA SER A 68 -7.48 15.82 -1.52
C SER A 68 -8.01 15.31 -2.86
N ASN A 69 -7.28 14.43 -3.54
CA ASN A 69 -7.73 13.81 -4.80
C ASN A 69 -9.07 13.06 -4.61
N VAL A 70 -9.17 12.28 -3.53
CA VAL A 70 -10.41 11.55 -3.20
C VAL A 70 -11.56 12.50 -2.89
N PHE A 71 -11.29 13.59 -2.17
CA PHE A 71 -12.28 14.63 -1.90
C PHE A 71 -12.82 15.24 -3.20
N PHE A 72 -11.96 15.61 -4.15
CA PHE A 72 -12.38 16.13 -5.45
C PHE A 72 -13.18 15.10 -6.26
N LEU A 73 -12.74 13.84 -6.30
CA LEU A 73 -13.47 12.77 -7.00
C LEU A 73 -14.87 12.56 -6.42
N LEU A 74 -14.99 12.60 -5.10
CA LEU A 74 -16.28 12.47 -4.41
C LEU A 74 -17.18 13.67 -4.72
N LEU A 75 -16.63 14.87 -4.71
CA LEU A 75 -17.37 16.10 -5.01
C LEU A 75 -17.88 16.11 -6.46
N ILE A 76 -17.05 15.72 -7.43
CA ILE A 76 -17.43 15.59 -8.84
C ILE A 76 -18.50 14.51 -9.01
N GLY A 77 -18.30 13.31 -8.45
CA GLY A 77 -19.24 12.20 -8.56
C GLY A 77 -20.61 12.54 -7.96
N LEU A 78 -20.65 13.17 -6.78
CA LEU A 78 -21.90 13.63 -6.17
C LEU A 78 -22.57 14.73 -6.98
N THR A 79 -21.81 15.68 -7.51
CA THR A 79 -22.36 16.76 -8.34
C THR A 79 -23.06 16.17 -9.58
N ILE A 80 -22.46 15.18 -10.23
CA ILE A 80 -23.08 14.48 -11.36
C ILE A 80 -24.40 13.84 -10.92
N ILE A 81 -24.41 13.08 -9.81
CA ILE A 81 -25.61 12.39 -9.34
C ILE A 81 -26.73 13.39 -9.00
N VAL A 82 -26.42 14.45 -8.25
CA VAL A 82 -27.41 15.46 -7.81
C VAL A 82 -27.96 16.26 -8.98
N CYS A 83 -27.10 16.74 -9.89
CA CYS A 83 -27.53 17.49 -11.07
C CYS A 83 -28.42 16.65 -12.00
N THR A 84 -28.19 15.34 -12.05
CA THR A 84 -28.99 14.44 -12.90
C THR A 84 -30.27 13.97 -12.19
N PHE A 85 -30.31 13.97 -10.86
CA PHE A 85 -31.47 13.54 -10.06
C PHE A 85 -32.66 14.51 -10.12
N SER A 86 -32.41 15.82 -10.10
CA SER A 86 -33.46 16.86 -10.17
C SER A 86 -34.34 16.79 -11.44
N PRO A 87 -33.77 16.75 -12.67
CA PRO A 87 -34.59 16.62 -13.88
C PRO A 87 -35.18 15.22 -14.07
N LEU A 88 -34.56 14.17 -13.51
CA LEU A 88 -35.08 12.81 -13.52
C LEU A 88 -36.34 12.68 -12.65
N THR A 89 -36.30 13.21 -11.42
CA THR A 89 -37.43 13.15 -10.48
C THR A 89 -38.61 14.02 -10.89
N THR A 90 -38.35 15.25 -11.37
CA THR A 90 -39.42 16.15 -11.83
C THR A 90 -40.18 15.62 -13.05
N ARG A 91 -39.54 14.88 -13.96
CA ARG A 91 -40.19 14.22 -15.10
C ARG A 91 -40.85 12.90 -14.73
N LEU A 92 -40.23 12.07 -13.89
CA LEU A 92 -40.81 10.80 -13.43
C LEU A 92 -42.07 11.02 -12.57
N LEU A 93 -42.08 12.01 -11.68
CA LEU A 93 -43.24 12.30 -10.81
C LEU A 93 -44.40 12.95 -11.57
N LYS A 94 -44.13 13.80 -12.59
CA LYS A 94 -45.19 14.39 -13.42
C LYS A 94 -45.74 13.43 -14.48
N SER A 95 -44.96 12.45 -14.91
CA SER A 95 -45.31 11.52 -15.97
C SER A 95 -45.39 10.09 -15.44
N PHE A 96 -46.26 9.85 -14.44
CA PHE A 96 -46.58 8.49 -14.01
C PHE A 96 -47.41 7.70 -15.05
N TYR A 97 -47.76 8.33 -16.18
CA TYR A 97 -48.06 7.63 -17.42
C TYR A 97 -46.78 7.53 -18.24
N PRO A 98 -46.12 6.36 -18.31
CA PRO A 98 -45.00 6.16 -19.21
C PRO A 98 -45.56 6.16 -20.63
N THR A 99 -45.66 7.32 -21.26
CA THR A 99 -45.75 7.37 -22.72
C THR A 99 -44.42 6.85 -23.22
N PHE A 100 -44.38 5.59 -23.67
CA PHE A 100 -43.23 4.92 -24.27
C PHE A 100 -42.88 5.56 -25.63
N ASP A 101 -42.55 6.84 -25.62
CA ASP A 101 -42.04 7.55 -26.77
C ASP A 101 -40.52 7.36 -26.85
N TYR A 102 -40.00 7.18 -28.06
CA TYR A 102 -38.58 6.90 -28.31
C TYR A 102 -37.65 7.99 -27.77
N ALA A 103 -38.11 9.25 -27.79
CA ALA A 103 -37.39 10.39 -27.23
C ALA A 103 -37.24 10.28 -25.69
N SER A 104 -38.28 9.80 -25.01
CA SER A 104 -38.29 9.62 -23.56
C SER A 104 -37.35 8.48 -23.11
N TRP A 105 -37.29 7.40 -23.89
CA TRP A 105 -36.40 6.26 -23.64
C TRP A 105 -34.92 6.63 -23.79
N LYS A 106 -34.56 7.37 -24.85
CA LYS A 106 -33.18 7.88 -25.04
C LYS A 106 -32.71 8.78 -23.91
N TYR A 107 -33.60 9.63 -23.41
CA TYR A 107 -33.30 10.53 -22.30
C TYR A 107 -33.06 9.74 -21.00
N PHE A 108 -33.91 8.75 -20.71
CA PHE A 108 -33.75 7.87 -19.56
C PHE A 108 -32.42 7.10 -19.59
N THR A 109 -32.10 6.47 -20.73
CA THR A 109 -30.84 5.72 -20.87
C THR A 109 -29.61 6.61 -20.72
N ALA A 110 -29.62 7.82 -21.28
CA ALA A 110 -28.53 8.79 -21.13
C ALA A 110 -28.31 9.18 -19.66
N ILE A 111 -29.38 9.47 -18.92
CA ILE A 111 -29.31 9.79 -17.48
C ILE A 111 -28.79 8.61 -16.67
N PHE A 112 -29.25 7.40 -16.98
CA PHE A 112 -28.83 6.20 -16.28
C PHE A 112 -27.33 5.95 -16.45
N ILE A 113 -26.82 6.09 -17.67
CA ILE A 113 -25.39 5.99 -17.98
C ILE A 113 -24.59 7.06 -17.22
N LEU A 114 -25.08 8.29 -17.18
CA LEU A 114 -24.41 9.39 -16.50
C LEU A 114 -24.30 9.17 -14.99
N ASN A 115 -25.35 8.64 -14.36
CA ASN A 115 -25.31 8.25 -12.94
C ASN A 115 -24.34 7.09 -12.69
N PHE A 116 -24.30 6.10 -13.60
CA PHE A 116 -23.35 5.00 -13.51
C PHE A 116 -21.90 5.53 -13.54
N ILE A 117 -21.60 6.49 -14.41
CA ILE A 117 -20.28 7.16 -14.46
C ILE A 117 -19.98 7.87 -13.13
N GLY A 118 -20.94 8.61 -12.58
CA GLY A 118 -20.80 9.28 -11.28
C GLY A 118 -20.44 8.31 -10.14
N ILE A 119 -21.10 7.15 -10.09
CA ILE A 119 -20.82 6.10 -9.10
C ILE A 119 -19.42 5.51 -9.29
N GLN A 120 -19.01 5.24 -10.53
CA GLN A 120 -17.67 4.71 -10.84
C GLN A 120 -16.56 5.65 -10.36
N ILE A 121 -16.72 6.96 -10.56
CA ILE A 121 -15.75 7.97 -10.10
C ILE A 121 -15.58 7.92 -8.57
N ILE A 122 -16.69 7.81 -7.83
CA ILE A 122 -16.66 7.68 -6.36
C ILE A 122 -15.94 6.38 -5.95
N PHE A 123 -16.24 5.28 -6.64
CA PHE A 123 -15.62 3.98 -6.37
C PHE A 123 -14.09 4.00 -6.56
N VAL A 124 -13.61 4.68 -7.61
CA VAL A 124 -12.17 4.91 -7.83
C VAL A 124 -11.53 5.67 -6.67
N GLY A 125 -12.22 6.69 -6.14
CA GLY A 125 -11.77 7.43 -4.96
C GLY A 125 -11.63 6.52 -3.73
N ILE A 126 -12.65 5.72 -3.43
CA ILE A 126 -12.64 4.77 -2.30
C ILE A 126 -11.51 3.76 -2.45
N TYR A 127 -11.31 3.22 -3.65
CA TYR A 127 -10.25 2.26 -3.94
C TYR A 127 -8.85 2.85 -3.69
N LYS A 128 -8.61 4.12 -4.06
CA LYS A 128 -7.33 4.80 -3.78
C LYS A 128 -7.04 4.87 -2.27
N VAL A 129 -8.04 5.18 -1.44
CA VAL A 129 -7.87 5.20 0.03
C VAL A 129 -7.59 3.81 0.57
N TYR A 130 -8.33 2.81 0.10
CA TYR A 130 -8.12 1.42 0.50
C TYR A 130 -6.70 0.95 0.18
N LYS A 131 -6.23 1.19 -1.05
CA LYS A 131 -4.88 0.87 -1.49
C LYS A 131 -3.83 1.58 -0.62
N TYR A 132 -4.00 2.88 -0.38
CA TYR A 132 -3.11 3.65 0.50
C TYR A 132 -3.01 3.04 1.91
N LYS A 133 -4.14 2.72 2.54
CA LYS A 133 -4.16 2.08 3.87
C LYS A 133 -3.46 0.72 3.86
N LYS A 134 -3.67 -0.08 2.80
CA LYS A 134 -3.03 -1.38 2.62
C LYS A 134 -1.50 -1.24 2.50
N ASP A 135 -1.03 -0.29 1.70
CA ASP A 135 0.41 -0.04 1.47
C ASP A 135 1.09 0.45 2.76
N VAL A 136 0.46 1.38 3.48
CA VAL A 136 0.96 1.83 4.79
C VAL A 136 1.05 0.68 5.79
N LYS A 137 0.02 -0.18 5.87
CA LYS A 137 0.04 -1.36 6.77
C LYS A 137 1.14 -2.33 6.38
N LYS A 138 1.34 -2.58 5.09
CA LYS A 138 2.39 -3.47 4.57
C LYS A 138 3.78 -2.96 4.94
N LEU A 139 4.08 -1.68 4.70
CA LEU A 139 5.39 -1.10 5.03
C LEU A 139 5.63 -1.04 6.53
N LYS A 140 4.64 -0.64 7.34
CA LYS A 140 4.76 -0.68 8.81
C LYS A 140 5.00 -2.09 9.34
N SER A 141 4.32 -3.09 8.79
CA SER A 141 4.57 -4.49 9.15
C SER A 141 5.98 -4.94 8.78
N LYS A 142 6.49 -4.55 7.60
CA LYS A 142 7.88 -4.84 7.19
C LYS A 142 8.89 -4.16 8.12
N LYS A 143 8.68 -2.89 8.48
CA LYS A 143 9.48 -2.15 9.46
C LYS A 143 9.49 -2.87 10.82
N GLY A 144 8.32 -3.24 11.33
CA GLY A 144 8.20 -3.94 12.63
C GLY A 144 8.90 -5.31 12.65
N LYS A 145 8.81 -6.08 11.56
CA LYS A 145 9.54 -7.36 11.44
C LYS A 145 11.05 -7.16 11.46
N LEU A 146 11.57 -6.17 10.74
CA LEU A 146 13.01 -5.86 10.78
C LEU A 146 13.43 -5.36 12.17
N ASN A 147 12.69 -4.42 12.76
CA ASN A 147 12.99 -3.93 14.11
C ASN A 147 12.98 -5.06 15.14
N SER A 148 12.08 -6.03 15.04
CA SER A 148 12.08 -7.21 15.92
C SER A 148 13.36 -8.04 15.80
N ILE A 149 13.96 -8.11 14.61
CA ILE A 149 15.22 -8.82 14.40
C ILE A 149 16.40 -7.99 14.92
N LEU A 150 16.38 -6.67 14.68
CA LEU A 150 17.43 -5.73 15.07
C LEU A 150 17.48 -5.49 16.58
N ASN A 151 16.34 -5.59 17.26
CA ASN A 151 16.26 -5.47 18.72
C ASN A 151 17.12 -6.53 19.44
N ASN A 152 17.32 -7.71 18.82
CA ASN A 152 18.23 -8.73 19.35
C ASN A 152 19.72 -8.29 19.32
N TYR A 153 20.01 -7.18 18.66
CA TYR A 153 21.33 -6.55 18.55
C TYR A 153 21.36 -5.15 19.19
N ASN A 154 20.34 -4.79 19.99
CA ASN A 154 20.19 -3.46 20.60
C ASN A 154 20.27 -2.31 19.57
N THR A 155 19.78 -2.55 18.35
CA THR A 155 19.75 -1.56 17.26
C THR A 155 18.38 -1.51 16.62
N ASP A 156 18.14 -0.48 15.83
CA ASP A 156 16.91 -0.29 15.07
C ASP A 156 17.23 0.29 13.68
N ILE A 157 16.25 0.29 12.79
CA ILE A 157 16.45 0.77 11.42
C ILE A 157 16.86 2.26 11.38
N GLU A 158 16.46 3.06 12.37
CA GLU A 158 16.79 4.49 12.38
C GLU A 158 18.25 4.70 12.82
N THR A 159 18.72 3.97 13.84
CA THR A 159 20.13 4.03 14.30
C THR A 159 21.13 3.42 13.31
N LEU A 160 20.72 2.46 12.50
CA LEU A 160 21.59 1.83 11.49
C LEU A 160 21.94 2.71 10.28
N ASN A 161 21.18 3.79 10.06
CA ASN A 161 21.29 4.65 8.89
C ASN A 161 21.76 6.07 9.24
N ILE A 162 22.22 6.29 10.47
CA ILE A 162 22.97 7.48 10.92
C ILE A 162 24.46 7.19 10.72
#